data_AF-A0AA43FQS2-F1
#
_entry.id   AF-A0AA43FQS2-F1
#
_cell.length_a   1.000
_cell.length_b   1.000
_cell.length_c   1.000
_cell.angle_alpha   90.00
_cell.angle_beta   90.00
_cell.angle_gamma   90.00
#
_symmetry.space_group_name_H-M   'P 1'
#
loop_
_entity.id
_entity.type
_entity.pdbx_description
1 polymer ?
#
loop_
_entity_poly.entity_id
_entity_poly.type
_entity_poly.pdbx_seq_one_letter_code
_entity_poly.pdbx_strand_id
1 'polypeptide(L)' 'MMMNVDERIRYLLRVATRAEVEGDVRVARVFRRMAEDARPLDASDFEPLLIPTMGCAAE' A
#
# COMPACT_ATOMS: atom_id res chain seq x y z
N MET A 1 -9.79 6.09 21.23
CA MET A 1 -9.29 4.82 20.69
C MET A 1 -9.11 4.99 19.20
N MET A 2 -7.87 5.07 18.72
CA MET A 2 -7.58 5.20 17.29
C MET A 2 -7.37 3.80 16.74
N MET A 3 -8.25 3.35 15.84
CA MET A 3 -8.16 2.02 15.22
C MET A 3 -6.80 1.93 14.50
N ASN A 4 -6.01 0.91 14.83
CA ASN A 4 -4.67 0.77 14.27
C ASN A 4 -4.79 0.51 12.75
N VAL A 5 -3.98 1.20 11.95
CA VAL A 5 -3.91 1.03 10.49
C VAL A 5 -3.74 -0.46 10.13
N ASP A 6 -2.92 -1.19 10.89
CA ASP A 6 -2.73 -2.64 10.74
C ASP A 6 -4.01 -3.45 10.96
N GLU A 7 -4.84 -3.05 11.93
CA GLU A 7 -6.12 -3.72 12.20
C GLU A 7 -7.11 -3.47 11.07
N ARG A 8 -7.12 -2.25 10.52
CA ARG A 8 -7.94 -1.89 9.37
C ARG A 8 -7.52 -2.68 8.12
N ILE A 9 -6.22 -2.79 7.84
CA ILE A 9 -5.69 -3.59 6.73
C ILE A 9 -6.11 -5.06 6.89
N ARG A 10 -5.90 -5.65 8.08
CA ARG A 10 -6.31 -7.03 8.37
C ARG A 10 -7.81 -7.25 8.18
N TYR A 11 -8.63 -6.29 8.60
CA TYR A 11 -10.08 -6.35 8.39
C TYR A 11 -10.44 -6.33 6.90
N LEU A 12 -9.89 -5.40 6.12
CA LEU A 12 -10.16 -5.28 4.68
C LEU A 12 -9.77 -6.56 3.93
N LEU A 13 -8.61 -7.15 4.25
CA LEU A 13 -8.18 -8.41 3.65
C LEU A 13 -9.11 -9.57 4.01
N ARG A 14 -9.57 -9.66 5.27
CA ARG A 14 -10.53 -10.69 5.69
C ARG A 14 -11.84 -10.60 4.93
N VAL A 15 -12.37 -9.39 4.75
CA VAL A 15 -13.61 -9.18 3.99
C VAL A 15 -13.39 -9.51 2.51
N ALA A 16 -12.23 -9.18 1.95
CA ALA A 16 -11.89 -9.56 0.58
C ALA A 16 -11.90 -11.08 0.39
N THR A 17 -11.25 -11.85 1.27
CA THR A 17 -11.26 -13.32 1.22
C THR A 17 -12.68 -13.89 1.29
N ARG A 18 -13.53 -13.32 2.16
CA ARG A 18 -14.92 -13.77 2.27
C ARG A 18 -15.69 -13.52 0.97
N ALA A 19 -15.54 -12.33 0.38
CA ALA A 19 -16.18 -12.00 -0.89
C ALA A 19 -15.72 -12.92 -2.03
N GLU A 20 -14.46 -13.38 -2.05
CA GLU A 20 -14.02 -14.36 -3.04
C GLU A 20 -14.68 -15.71 -2.87
N VAL A 21 -14.83 -16.19 -1.62
CA VAL A 21 -15.52 -17.45 -1.32
C VAL A 21 -16.99 -17.38 -1.72
N GLU A 22 -17.62 -16.21 -1.57
CA GLU A 22 -19.00 -15.94 -1.98
C GLU A 22 -19.14 -15.75 -3.51
N GLY A 23 -18.04 -15.70 -4.26
CA GLY A 23 -18.02 -15.53 -5.72
C GLY A 23 -18.04 -14.08 -6.20
N ASP A 24 -18.03 -13.11 -5.27
CA ASP A 24 -18.08 -11.68 -5.54
C ASP A 24 -16.67 -11.11 -5.84
N VAL A 25 -16.09 -11.56 -6.95
CA VAL A 25 -14.72 -11.21 -7.36
C VAL A 25 -14.49 -9.69 -7.47
N ARG A 26 -15.48 -8.93 -7.92
CA ARG A 26 -15.37 -7.46 -8.00
C ARG A 26 -15.25 -6.83 -6.62
N VAL A 27 -16.05 -7.28 -5.67
CA VAL A 27 -16.06 -6.78 -4.29
C VAL A 27 -14.75 -7.12 -3.59
N ALA A 28 -14.28 -8.37 -3.75
CA ALA A 28 -12.98 -8.79 -3.25
C ALA A 28 -11.83 -7.89 -3.75
N ARG A 29 -11.84 -7.55 -5.05
CA ARG A 29 -10.84 -6.67 -5.66
C ARG A 29 -10.85 -5.27 -5.06
N VAL A 30 -12.02 -4.70 -4.82
CA VAL A 30 -12.15 -3.38 -4.18
C VAL A 30 -11.55 -3.41 -2.78
N PHE A 31 -11.88 -4.41 -1.96
CA PHE A 31 -11.33 -4.49 -0.60
C PHE A 31 -9.81 -4.70 -0.57
N ARG A 32 -9.25 -5.48 -1.50
CA ARG A 32 -7.79 -5.60 -1.64
C ARG A 32 -7.15 -4.27 -1.98
N ARG A 33 -7.71 -3.54 -2.95
CA ARG A 33 -7.18 -2.23 -3.34
C ARG A 33 -7.21 -1.24 -2.16
N MET A 34 -8.30 -1.22 -1.40
CA MET A 34 -8.38 -0.40 -0.19
C MET A 34 -7.36 -0.79 0.87
N ALA A 35 -7.01 -2.07 0.98
CA ALA A 35 -5.98 -2.54 1.91
C ALA A 35 -4.56 -2.13 1.45
N GLU A 36 -4.30 -2.17 0.14
CA GLU A 36 -3.06 -1.68 -0.46
C GLU A 36 -2.89 -0.17 -0.26
N ASP A 37 -3.93 0.61 -0.56
CA ASP A 37 -3.92 2.07 -0.40
C ASP A 37 -3.76 2.51 1.08
N ALA A 38 -4.10 1.62 2.03
CA ALA A 38 -3.97 1.87 3.46
C ALA A 38 -2.60 1.48 4.03
N ARG A 39 -1.72 0.81 3.26
CA ARG A 39 -0.38 0.48 3.73
C ARG A 39 0.40 1.77 3.99
N PRO A 40 1.10 1.89 5.13
CA PRO A 40 2.03 2.99 5.32
C PRO A 40 3.08 2.91 4.21
N LEU A 41 3.36 4.05 3.56
CA LEU A 41 4.49 4.17 2.66
C LEU A 41 5.74 4.05 3.54
N ASP A 42 6.52 3.00 3.36
CA ASP A 42 7.76 2.86 4.11
C ASP A 42 8.74 3.92 3.59
N ALA A 43 9.54 4.50 4.49
CA ALA A 43 10.55 5.49 4.10
C ALA A 43 11.59 4.92 3.10
N SER A 44 11.69 3.60 2.99
CA SER A 44 12.49 2.89 1.98
C SER A 44 11.90 2.91 0.57
N ASP A 45 10.61 3.20 0.39
CA ASP A 45 10.01 3.41 -0.93
C ASP A 45 10.48 4.74 -1.57
N PHE A 46 11.10 5.60 -0.76
CA PHE A 46 11.81 6.80 -1.15
C PHE A 46 13.33 6.59 -0.98
N GLU A 47 13.90 5.52 -1.53
CA GLU A 47 15.31 5.59 -1.94
C GLU A 47 15.41 6.83 -2.84
N PRO A 48 16.17 7.87 -2.45
CA PRO A 48 16.37 8.99 -3.34
C PRO A 48 16.97 8.39 -4.59
N LEU A 49 16.26 8.53 -5.72
CA LEU A 49 16.87 8.49 -7.03
C LEU A 49 18.12 9.35 -6.90
N LEU A 50 19.27 8.72 -6.70
CA LEU A 50 20.58 9.33 -6.83
C LEU A 50 20.66 9.66 -8.31
N ILE A 51 20.00 10.75 -8.69
CA ILE A 51 20.31 11.49 -9.89
C ILE A 51 21.79 11.79 -9.70
N PRO A 52 22.70 11.17 -10.47
CA PRO A 52 24.10 11.56 -10.38
C PRO A 52 24.10 13.03 -10.78
N THR A 53 24.25 13.92 -9.80
CA THR A 53 24.58 15.30 -10.07
C THR A 53 25.92 15.21 -10.77
N MET A 54 25.89 15.27 -12.10
CA MET A 54 27.09 15.40 -12.91
C MET A 54 27.93 16.48 -12.26
N GLY A 55 29.20 16.18 -12.07
CA GLY A 55 30.17 17.11 -11.53
C GLY A 55 30.02 18.46 -12.22
N CYS A 56 29.58 19.45 -11.45
CA CYS A 56 29.82 20.84 -11.78
C CYS A 56 31.29 21.09 -11.45
N ALA A 57 32.17 20.61 -12.33
CA ALA A 57 33.51 21.15 -12.44
C ALA A 57 33.36 22.51 -13.11
N ALA A 58 33.23 23.54 -12.30
CA ALA A 58 33.35 24.92 -12.71
C ALA A 58 34.45 25.56 -11.86
N GLU A 59 35.61 25.66 -12.52
CA GLU A 59 36.75 26.59 -12.32
C GLU A 59 37.61 26.48 -11.06
#